data_AF-A0A2K5F5Z5-F1
#
_entry.id   AF-A0A2K5F5Z5-F1
#
_cell.length_a   1.000
_cell.length_b   1.000
_cell.length_c   1.000
_cell.angle_alpha   90.00
_cell.angle_beta   90.00
_cell.angle_gamma   90.00
#
_symmetry.space_group_name_H-M   'P 1'
#
loop_
_entity.id
_entity.type
_entity.pdbx_description
1 polymer ?
#
loop_
_entity_poly.entity_id
_entity_poly.type
_entity_poly.pdbx_seq_one_letter_code
_entity_poly.pdbx_strand_id
1 'polypeptide(L)'
;MIIVEGTAVLKWNRLGTKAQDFYNWPDESLEKMDSTLPVQQYIQQNVRADCSNIDKILEPPEGQDESVWNLELNGPDVKLQSECHPDTCTQMTATEQWICLCATHKTRVSCYRLH
;
A
#
# COMPACT_ATOMS: atom_id res chain seq x y z
N MET A 1 11.68 25.40 13.24
CA MET A 1 13.02 24.98 13.70
C MET A 1 12.85 23.63 14.37
N ILE A 2 13.21 22.54 13.69
CA ILE A 2 13.10 21.20 14.26
C ILE A 2 14.53 20.76 14.55
N ILE A 3 14.87 20.78 15.83
CA ILE A 3 16.05 20.11 16.38
C ILE A 3 15.87 18.63 16.07
N VAL A 4 16.86 17.99 15.44
CA VAL A 4 17.26 16.63 15.84
C VAL A 4 18.75 16.44 15.55
N GLU A 5 19.57 16.64 16.59
CA GLU A 5 20.79 15.83 16.76
C GLU A 5 20.33 14.39 17.08
N GLY A 6 20.65 13.44 16.21
CA GLY A 6 20.79 12.01 16.55
C GLY A 6 19.64 11.23 17.19
N THR A 7 18.36 11.60 17.03
CA THR A 7 17.22 10.88 17.64
C THR A 7 16.21 10.35 16.61
N ALA A 8 15.72 9.12 16.84
CA ALA A 8 14.80 8.40 15.96
C ALA A 8 13.55 9.22 15.58
N VAL A 9 13.10 9.11 14.33
CA VAL A 9 11.92 9.84 13.83
C VAL A 9 10.65 9.26 14.46
N LEU A 10 10.04 10.01 15.38
CA LEU A 10 8.76 9.64 16.00
C LEU A 10 7.58 9.86 15.03
N LYS A 11 7.05 8.78 14.46
CA LYS A 11 5.90 8.80 13.53
C LYS A 11 4.54 8.82 14.26
N TRP A 12 4.33 9.78 15.17
CA TRP A 12 3.14 9.89 16.03
C TRP A 12 2.52 11.29 16.03
N ASN A 13 1.25 11.41 15.64
CA ASN A 13 0.51 12.68 15.65
C ASN A 13 0.32 13.14 17.10
N ARG A 14 0.93 14.27 17.45
CA ARG A 14 0.74 14.87 18.78
C ARG A 14 -0.69 15.37 18.91
N LEU A 15 -1.20 15.39 20.14
CA LEU A 15 -2.47 16.02 20.44
C LEU A 15 -2.42 17.49 19.99
N GLY A 16 -3.38 17.91 19.17
CA GLY A 16 -3.43 19.25 18.60
C GLY A 16 -2.70 19.43 17.26
N THR A 17 -2.16 18.37 16.64
CA THR A 17 -1.68 18.43 15.25
C THR A 17 -2.83 18.84 14.33
N LYS A 18 -2.63 19.89 13.52
CA LYS A 18 -3.64 20.33 12.55
C LYS A 18 -3.88 19.23 11.52
N ALA A 19 -5.10 19.14 10.99
CA ALA A 19 -5.45 18.14 9.99
C ALA A 19 -4.51 18.16 8.75
N GLN A 20 -4.06 19.35 8.35
CA GLN A 20 -3.10 19.54 7.25
C GLN A 20 -1.70 19.00 7.54
N ASP A 21 -1.31 18.93 8.82
CA ASP A 21 0.02 18.48 9.26
C ASP A 21 -0.01 17.01 9.70
N PHE A 22 -1.19 16.38 9.60
CA PHE A 22 -1.42 15.01 10.02
C PHE A 22 -0.69 14.05 9.08
N TYR A 23 0.10 13.13 9.64
CA TYR A 23 0.94 12.20 8.88
C TYR A 23 2.08 12.84 8.06
N ASN A 24 2.38 14.12 8.25
CA ASN A 24 3.48 14.81 7.58
C ASN A 24 4.81 14.60 8.33
N TRP A 25 5.19 13.33 8.49
CA TRP A 25 6.45 12.94 9.14
C TRP A 25 7.64 13.17 8.23
N PRO A 26 8.83 13.48 8.79
CA PRO A 26 10.05 13.50 8.01
C PRO A 26 10.31 12.15 7.34
N ASP A 27 10.79 12.21 6.10
CA ASP A 27 11.22 11.04 5.36
C ASP A 27 12.43 10.38 6.04
N GLU A 28 12.41 9.06 6.10
CA GLU A 28 13.48 8.24 6.66
C GLU A 28 13.87 7.15 5.66
N SER A 29 15.15 6.75 5.67
CA SER A 29 15.61 5.62 4.87
C SER A 29 15.10 4.32 5.47
N LEU A 30 14.82 3.31 4.63
CA LEU A 30 14.31 2.02 5.10
C LEU A 30 15.15 1.41 6.23
N GLU A 31 16.48 1.48 6.12
CA GLU A 31 17.43 0.95 7.11
C GLU A 31 17.31 1.59 8.51
N LYS A 32 16.78 2.82 8.59
CA LYS A 32 16.65 3.58 9.84
C LYS A 32 15.25 3.48 10.44
N MET A 33 14.29 2.88 9.71
CA MET A 33 12.91 2.75 10.18
C MET A 33 12.84 1.70 11.29
N ASP A 34 12.74 2.18 12.53
CA ASP A 34 12.51 1.35 13.71
C ASP A 34 11.02 1.03 13.86
N SER A 35 10.51 0.16 12.99
CA SER A 35 9.12 -0.30 12.99
C SER A 35 9.05 -1.81 12.82
N THR A 36 7.98 -2.42 13.34
CA THR A 36 7.63 -3.82 13.05
C THR A 36 7.30 -4.04 11.57
N LEU A 37 6.95 -2.98 10.83
CA LEU A 37 6.53 -3.03 9.42
C LEU A 37 7.23 -1.92 8.61
N PRO A 38 8.57 -1.93 8.50
CA PRO A 38 9.34 -0.83 7.91
C PRO A 38 9.08 -0.67 6.41
N VAL A 39 8.84 -1.79 5.71
CA VAL A 39 8.48 -1.82 4.27
C VAL A 39 7.17 -1.08 4.00
N GLN A 40 6.12 -1.37 4.77
CA GLN A 40 4.83 -0.68 4.64
C GLN A 40 4.95 0.82 4.90
N GLN A 41 5.76 1.22 5.89
CA GLN A 41 5.99 2.62 6.18
C GLN A 41 6.75 3.33 5.05
N TYR A 42 7.71 2.65 4.44
CA TYR A 42 8.46 3.16 3.30
C TYR A 42 7.58 3.35 2.06
N ILE A 43 6.67 2.41 1.79
CA ILE A 43 5.66 2.55 0.72
C ILE A 43 4.75 3.75 1.00
N GLN A 44 4.23 3.88 2.22
CA GLN A 44 3.38 5.02 2.59
C GLN A 44 4.11 6.36 2.45
N GLN A 45 5.42 6.40 2.75
CA GLN A 45 6.25 7.58 2.57
C GLN A 45 6.37 7.94 1.08
N ASN A 46 6.69 6.98 0.21
CA ASN A 46 6.77 7.19 -1.24
C ASN A 46 5.45 7.67 -1.84
N VAL A 47 4.32 7.09 -1.42
CA VAL A 47 2.97 7.51 -1.86
C VAL A 47 2.66 8.95 -1.42
N ARG A 48 3.08 9.37 -0.22
CA ARG A 48 2.89 10.75 0.25
C ARG A 48 3.79 11.74 -0.49
N ALA A 49 5.00 11.33 -0.82
CA ALA A 49 5.94 12.16 -1.57
C ALA A 49 5.44 12.38 -3.01
N ASP A 50 5.02 11.32 -3.68
CA ASP A 50 4.43 11.39 -5.02
C ASP A 50 3.59 10.14 -5.31
N CYS A 51 2.26 10.26 -5.24
CA CYS A 51 1.34 9.17 -5.54
C CYS A 51 1.24 8.84 -7.04
N SER A 52 1.74 9.71 -7.93
CA SER A 52 1.73 9.50 -9.37
C SER A 52 2.96 8.74 -9.86
N ASN A 53 4.01 8.66 -9.04
CA ASN A 53 5.23 7.92 -9.36
C ASN A 53 5.09 6.44 -9.01
N ILE A 54 4.26 5.75 -9.80
CA ILE A 54 3.95 4.32 -9.62
C ILE A 54 5.22 3.48 -9.71
N ASP A 55 6.14 3.80 -10.62
CA ASP A 55 7.39 3.06 -10.82
C ASP A 55 8.20 3.01 -9.51
N LYS A 56 8.39 4.16 -8.86
CA LYS A 56 9.11 4.25 -7.58
C LYS A 56 8.38 3.56 -6.42
N ILE A 57 7.04 3.51 -6.46
CA ILE A 57 6.24 2.86 -5.41
C ILE A 57 6.30 1.34 -5.54
N LEU A 58 6.42 0.81 -6.76
CA LEU A 58 6.45 -0.63 -7.02
C LEU A 58 7.88 -1.20 -7.01
N GLU A 59 8.90 -0.37 -7.19
CA GLU A 59 10.29 -0.82 -7.18
C GLU A 59 10.76 -1.23 -5.77
N PRO A 60 11.22 -2.48 -5.58
CA PRO A 60 11.70 -2.93 -4.29
C PRO A 60 13.00 -2.20 -3.91
N PRO A 61 13.18 -1.82 -2.63
CA PRO A 61 14.42 -1.26 -2.12
C PRO A 61 15.59 -2.21 -2.31
N GLU A 62 16.78 -1.66 -2.57
CA GLU A 62 18.01 -2.45 -2.71
C GLU A 62 18.25 -3.31 -1.45
N GLY A 63 18.38 -4.63 -1.64
CA GLY A 63 18.59 -5.59 -0.55
C GLY A 63 17.34 -6.14 0.14
N GLN A 64 16.13 -5.73 -0.29
CA GLN A 64 14.89 -6.40 0.11
C GLN A 64 14.51 -7.55 -0.82
N ASP A 65 13.90 -8.59 -0.26
CA ASP A 65 13.40 -9.73 -1.02
C ASP A 65 12.06 -9.36 -1.71
N GLU A 66 11.96 -9.61 -3.01
CA GLU A 66 10.77 -9.31 -3.81
C GLU A 66 9.49 -9.96 -3.26
N SER A 67 9.59 -11.13 -2.62
CA SER A 67 8.44 -11.81 -2.03
C SER A 67 7.89 -11.10 -0.80
N VAL A 68 8.77 -10.49 0.00
CA VAL A 68 8.39 -9.68 1.18
C VAL A 68 7.77 -8.37 0.71
N TRP A 69 8.32 -7.76 -0.33
CA TRP A 69 7.80 -6.53 -0.94
C TRP A 69 6.39 -6.72 -1.54
N ASN A 70 6.19 -7.80 -2.30
CA ASN A 70 4.91 -8.13 -2.93
C ASN A 70 3.82 -8.48 -1.91
N LEU A 71 4.15 -9.14 -0.79
CA LEU A 71 3.15 -9.49 0.22
C LEU A 71 2.49 -8.24 0.83
N GLU A 72 3.28 -7.20 1.06
CA GLU A 72 2.85 -5.97 1.74
C GLU A 72 2.06 -5.01 0.86
N LEU A 73 2.19 -5.12 -0.47
CA LEU A 73 1.40 -4.37 -1.45
C LEU A 73 0.02 -4.98 -1.73
N ASN A 74 -0.32 -6.16 -1.19
CA ASN A 74 -1.68 -6.72 -1.31
C ASN A 74 -2.69 -6.09 -0.32
N GLY A 75 -2.23 -5.26 0.63
CA GLY A 75 -3.09 -4.56 1.59
C GLY A 75 -4.06 -3.52 0.98
N PRO A 76 -3.64 -2.71 -0.01
CA PRO A 76 -4.51 -1.81 -0.78
C PRO A 76 -5.75 -2.45 -1.42
N ASP A 77 -5.68 -3.70 -1.88
CA ASP A 77 -6.82 -4.40 -2.50
C ASP A 77 -8.03 -4.47 -1.56
N VAL A 78 -7.80 -4.53 -0.25
CA VAL A 78 -8.85 -4.58 0.78
C VAL A 78 -9.68 -3.29 0.84
N LYS A 79 -9.10 -2.13 0.46
CA LYS A 79 -9.85 -0.85 0.41
C LYS A 79 -10.66 -0.70 -0.87
N LEU A 80 -10.18 -1.23 -2.00
CA LEU A 80 -10.92 -1.25 -3.26
C LEU A 80 -12.10 -2.23 -3.22
N GLN A 81 -12.07 -3.22 -2.32
CA GLN A 81 -13.21 -4.13 -2.12
C GLN A 81 -14.51 -3.44 -1.72
N SER A 82 -14.48 -2.27 -1.07
CA SER A 82 -15.73 -1.54 -0.76
C SER A 82 -16.30 -0.81 -1.97
N GLU A 83 -15.51 -0.56 -3.01
CA GLU A 83 -15.93 0.10 -4.24
C GLU A 83 -16.36 -0.92 -5.31
N CYS A 84 -15.89 -2.16 -5.18
CA CYS A 84 -16.26 -3.30 -6.03
C CYS A 84 -17.58 -3.92 -5.56
N HIS A 85 -18.70 -3.43 -6.09
CA HIS A 85 -20.03 -3.99 -5.84
C HIS A 85 -20.45 -4.99 -6.93
N PRO A 86 -21.25 -6.02 -6.61
CA PRO A 86 -21.74 -7.00 -7.61
C PRO A 86 -22.46 -6.35 -8.79
N ASP A 87 -23.10 -5.21 -8.57
CA ASP A 87 -23.85 -4.46 -9.59
C ASP A 87 -22.93 -3.68 -10.55
N THR A 88 -21.71 -3.35 -10.12
CA THR A 88 -20.73 -2.57 -10.89
C THR A 88 -19.64 -3.46 -11.50
N CYS A 89 -19.23 -4.51 -10.77
CA CYS A 89 -18.19 -5.47 -11.15
C CYS A 89 -18.81 -6.86 -11.32
N THR A 90 -19.65 -7.01 -12.34
CA THR A 90 -20.38 -8.27 -12.61
C THR A 90 -19.47 -9.43 -12.99
N GLN A 91 -18.23 -9.15 -13.44
CA GLN A 91 -17.21 -10.13 -13.81
C GLN A 91 -15.82 -9.62 -13.41
N MET A 92 -14.96 -10.51 -12.89
CA MET A 92 -13.55 -10.17 -12.58
C MET A 92 -12.76 -10.06 -13.88
N THR A 93 -12.78 -8.87 -14.47
CA THR A 93 -12.23 -8.57 -15.79
C THR A 93 -10.89 -7.86 -15.62
N ALA A 94 -9.81 -8.45 -16.13
CA ALA A 94 -8.49 -7.83 -16.08
C ALA A 94 -8.31 -6.77 -17.19
N THR A 95 -8.89 -7.03 -18.37
CA THR A 95 -9.00 -6.12 -19.52
C THR A 95 -10.23 -6.53 -20.35
N GLU A 96 -10.69 -5.72 -21.31
CA GLU A 96 -11.91 -6.00 -22.11
C GLU A 96 -11.93 -7.38 -22.82
N GLN A 97 -10.78 -8.04 -22.94
CA GLN A 97 -10.63 -9.34 -23.60
C GLN A 97 -10.34 -10.51 -22.63
N TRP A 98 -10.11 -10.23 -21.33
CA TRP A 98 -9.64 -11.23 -20.38
C TRP A 98 -10.47 -11.22 -19.08
N ILE A 99 -11.15 -12.34 -18.84
CA ILE A 99 -11.96 -12.58 -17.63
C ILE A 99 -11.25 -13.62 -16.76
N CYS A 100 -11.07 -13.29 -15.50
CA CYS A 100 -10.58 -14.19 -14.46
C CYS A 100 -11.72 -15.10 -13.97
N LEU A 101 -11.43 -16.40 -13.88
CA LEU A 101 -12.35 -17.42 -13.38
C LEU A 101 -11.91 -17.87 -11.99
N CYS A 102 -12.87 -18.10 -11.11
CA CYS A 102 -12.60 -18.49 -9.74
C CYS A 102 -12.32 -20.01 -9.64
N ALA A 103 -11.18 -20.37 -9.07
CA ALA A 103 -10.77 -21.76 -8.87
C ALA A 103 -11.46 -22.44 -7.67
N THR A 104 -12.11 -21.67 -6.79
CA THR A 104 -12.77 -22.17 -5.58
C THR A 104 -14.10 -22.86 -5.88
N HIS A 105 -14.68 -22.62 -7.06
CA HIS A 105 -15.91 -23.26 -7.50
C HIS A 105 -15.63 -24.53 -8.30
N LYS A 106 -16.45 -25.57 -8.08
CA LYS A 106 -16.38 -26.84 -8.82
C LYS A 106 -16.65 -26.69 -10.32
N THR A 107 -17.27 -25.58 -10.70
CA THR A 107 -17.56 -25.21 -12.09
C THR A 107 -16.82 -23.92 -12.40
N ARG A 108 -16.32 -23.76 -13.63
CA ARG A 108 -15.66 -22.52 -14.05
C ARG A 108 -16.68 -21.38 -14.09
N VAL A 109 -16.66 -20.53 -13.07
CA VAL A 109 -17.49 -19.33 -12.96
C VAL A 109 -16.60 -18.12 -12.68
N SER A 110 -16.93 -16.97 -13.25
CA SER A 110 -16.34 -15.69 -12.84
C SER A 110 -17.03 -15.22 -11.57
N CYS A 111 -16.25 -14.77 -10.58
CA CYS A 111 -16.78 -14.18 -9.35
C CYS A 111 -16.61 -12.67 -9.41
N TYR A 112 -17.43 -11.93 -8.69
CA TYR A 112 -17.35 -10.47 -8.61
C TYR A 112 -16.22 -9.98 -7.67
N ARG A 113 -15.62 -10.87 -6.86
CA ARG A 113 -14.60 -10.53 -5.86
C ARG A 113 -13.53 -11.62 -5.77
N LEU A 114 -12.30 -11.20 -5.41
CA LEU A 114 -11.27 -12.08 -4.86
C LEU A 114 -11.72 -12.56 -3.48
N HIS A 115 -11.89 -13.88 -3.32
CA HIS A 115 -12.22 -14.52 -2.05
C HIS A 115 -10.96 -14.76 -1.20
#